data_AF-A0A354X395-F1
#
_entry.id   AF-A0A354X395-F1
#
_cell.length_a   1.000
_cell.length_b   1.000
_cell.length_c   1.000
_cell.angle_alpha   90.00
_cell.angle_beta   90.00
_cell.angle_gamma   90.00
#
_symmetry.space_group_name_H-M   'P 1'
#
loop_
_entity.id
_entity.type
_entity.pdbx_description
1 polymer ?
#
loop_
_entity_poly.entity_id
_entity_poly.type
_entity_poly.pdbx_seq_one_letter_code
_entity_poly.pdbx_strand_id
1 'polypeptide(L)' 'MLEKVSTKEQLADIALDITWAKIAQKYFSKSSSWIYNKINEIDGNGGKGGFTEEEKQQFKGALYDLAERIRRTADKLE' A
#
# COMPACT_ATOMS: atom_id res chain seq x y z
N MET A 1 -7.13 -13.90 22.04
CA MET A 1 -6.20 -13.46 20.99
C MET A 1 -6.79 -12.20 20.38
N LEU A 2 -6.03 -11.13 20.24
CA LEU A 2 -6.45 -10.00 19.39
C LEU A 2 -6.44 -10.50 17.95
N GLU A 3 -7.58 -10.44 17.26
CA GLU A 3 -7.62 -10.70 15.82
C GLU A 3 -6.73 -9.67 15.13
N LYS A 4 -5.88 -10.15 14.23
CA LYS A 4 -5.03 -9.29 13.42
C LYS A 4 -5.90 -8.68 12.33
N VAL A 5 -6.08 -7.37 12.37
CA VAL A 5 -6.77 -6.60 11.34
C VAL A 5 -6.10 -6.85 9.99
N SER A 6 -6.87 -7.20 8.97
CA SER A 6 -6.35 -7.51 7.63
C SER A 6 -5.71 -6.26 7.00
N THR A 7 -4.81 -6.47 6.04
CA THR A 7 -4.18 -5.35 5.31
C THR A 7 -5.22 -4.47 4.64
N LYS A 8 -6.29 -5.07 4.08
CA LYS A 8 -7.37 -4.34 3.44
C LYS A 8 -8.13 -3.44 4.42
N GLU A 9 -8.43 -3.93 5.62
CA GLU A 9 -9.11 -3.15 6.67
C GLU A 9 -8.23 -2.01 7.18
N GLN A 10 -6.93 -2.23 7.34
CA GLN A 10 -5.99 -1.17 7.73
C GLN A 10 -5.93 -0.02 6.71
N LEU A 11 -6.17 -0.31 5.42
CA LEU A 11 -6.14 0.68 4.34
C LEU A 11 -7.51 1.29 4.01
N ALA A 12 -8.58 0.86 4.69
CA ALA A 12 -9.96 1.17 4.31
C ALA A 12 -10.24 2.67 4.17
N ASP A 13 -9.67 3.50 5.05
CA ASP A 13 -9.84 4.96 5.07
C ASP A 13 -9.39 5.64 3.77
N ILE A 14 -8.33 5.13 3.15
CA ILE A 14 -7.71 5.73 1.95
C ILE A 14 -7.81 4.83 0.71
N ALA A 15 -8.57 3.74 0.80
CA ALA A 15 -8.55 2.65 -0.17
C ALA A 15 -8.88 3.11 -1.60
N LEU A 16 -9.78 4.09 -1.74
CA LEU A 16 -10.26 4.62 -3.02
C LEU A 16 -9.56 5.90 -3.47
N ASP A 17 -8.89 6.61 -2.55
CA ASP A 17 -8.21 7.86 -2.85
C ASP A 17 -6.82 7.63 -3.46
N ILE A 18 -6.24 6.45 -3.23
CA ILE A 18 -4.88 6.12 -3.64
C ILE A 18 -4.85 5.20 -4.85
N THR A 19 -4.07 5.58 -5.87
CA THR A 19 -3.73 4.67 -6.96
C THR A 19 -2.62 3.69 -6.54
N TRP A 20 -2.98 2.54 -5.99
CA TRP A 20 -2.05 1.51 -5.51
C TRP A 20 -1.05 1.04 -6.58
N ALA A 21 -1.49 0.95 -7.84
CA ALA A 21 -0.63 0.64 -8.98
C ALA A 21 0.60 1.57 -9.09
N LYS A 22 0.44 2.86 -8.78
CA LYS A 22 1.55 3.82 -8.81
C LYS A 22 2.51 3.62 -7.64
N ILE A 23 2.01 3.20 -6.47
CA ILE A 23 2.86 2.81 -5.35
C ILE A 23 3.71 1.59 -5.73
N ALA A 24 3.10 0.56 -6.31
CA ALA A 24 3.81 -0.66 -6.74
C ALA A 24 4.95 -0.35 -7.72
N GLN A 25 4.69 0.49 -8.72
CA GLN A 25 5.67 0.88 -9.72
C GLN A 25 6.79 1.74 -9.11
N LYS A 26 6.43 2.79 -8.36
CA LYS A 26 7.38 3.78 -7.87
C LYS A 26 8.30 3.25 -6.77
N TYR A 27 7.74 2.50 -5.82
CA TYR A 27 8.49 2.11 -4.62
C TYR A 27 8.99 0.68 -4.67
N PHE A 28 8.37 -0.22 -5.45
CA PHE A 28 8.72 -1.64 -5.46
C PHE A 28 9.23 -2.14 -6.82
N SER A 29 9.11 -1.34 -7.89
CA SER A 29 9.36 -1.78 -9.26
C SER A 29 8.56 -3.04 -9.63
N LYS A 30 7.30 -3.12 -9.16
CA LYS A 30 6.39 -4.24 -9.37
C LYS A 30 5.14 -3.84 -10.17
N SER A 31 4.43 -4.84 -10.68
CA SER A 31 3.18 -4.66 -11.41
C SER A 31 2.03 -4.22 -10.50
N SER A 32 0.96 -3.69 -11.11
CA SER A 32 -0.28 -3.39 -10.41
C SER A 32 -0.92 -4.63 -9.78
N SER A 33 -0.90 -5.77 -10.48
CA SER A 33 -1.45 -7.04 -9.97
C SER A 33 -0.74 -7.49 -8.70
N TRP A 34 0.58 -7.29 -8.61
CA TRP A 34 1.35 -7.67 -7.44
C TRP A 34 0.84 -6.96 -6.17
N ILE A 35 0.62 -5.64 -6.20
CA ILE A 35 0.20 -4.93 -4.98
C ILE A 35 -1.24 -5.28 -4.57
N TYR A 36 -2.13 -5.52 -5.53
CA TYR A 36 -3.50 -5.96 -5.22
C TYR A 36 -3.52 -7.37 -4.63
N ASN A 37 -2.65 -8.27 -5.11
CA ASN A 37 -2.46 -9.58 -4.49
C ASN A 37 -1.97 -9.44 -3.04
N LYS A 38 -1.01 -8.54 -2.80
CA LYS A 38 -0.50 -8.26 -1.45
C LYS A 38 -1.57 -7.70 -0.51
N ILE A 39 -2.37 -6.72 -0.97
CA ILE A 39 -3.46 -6.12 -0.18
C ILE A 39 -4.57 -7.14 0.13
N ASN A 40 -4.88 -8.02 -0.82
CA ASN A 40 -5.86 -9.10 -0.64
C ASN A 40 -5.27 -10.31 0.09
N GLU A 41 -4.00 -10.26 0.51
CA GLU A 41 -3.30 -11.33 1.22
C GLU A 41 -3.27 -12.67 0.46
N ILE A 42 -3.15 -12.60 -0.87
CA ILE A 42 -3.03 -13.75 -1.77
C ILE A 42 -1.66 -13.78 -2.48
N ASP A 43 -1.18 -14.98 -2.84
CA ASP A 43 0.11 -15.18 -3.51
C ASP A 43 0.05 -15.15 -5.05
N GLY A 44 -1.15 -15.02 -5.62
CA GLY A 44 -1.40 -15.05 -7.07
C GLY A 44 -1.83 -16.42 -7.62
N ASN A 45 -1.69 -17.49 -6.83
CA ASN A 45 -2.18 -18.84 -7.13
C ASN A 45 -3.38 -19.23 -6.23
N GLY A 46 -3.92 -18.28 -5.46
CA GLY A 46 -5.02 -18.50 -4.51
C GLY A 46 -4.57 -19.00 -3.13
N GLY A 47 -3.25 -19.09 -2.88
CA GLY A 47 -2.69 -19.38 -1.57
C GLY A 47 -2.58 -18.13 -0.68
N LYS A 48 -2.20 -18.33 0.58
CA LYS A 48 -1.91 -17.23 1.51
C LYS A 48 -0.69 -16.46 1.04
N GLY A 49 -0.86 -15.16 0.83
CA GLY A 49 0.22 -14.25 0.48
C GLY A 49 0.23 -13.04 1.40
N GLY A 50 0.32 -11.86 0.80
CA GLY A 50 0.51 -10.62 1.54
C GLY A 50 1.96 -10.18 1.61
N PHE A 51 2.16 -9.04 2.26
CA PHE A 51 3.46 -8.40 2.39
C PHE A 51 4.37 -9.18 3.36
N THR A 52 5.63 -9.39 2.99
CA THR A 52 6.68 -9.75 3.96
C THR A 52 6.92 -8.59 4.92
N GLU A 53 7.66 -8.81 6.00
CA GLU A 53 7.95 -7.74 6.96
C GLU A 53 8.78 -6.61 6.33
N GLU A 54 9.73 -6.95 5.44
CA GLU A 54 10.53 -5.98 4.69
C GLU A 54 9.65 -5.17 3.73
N GLU A 55 8.75 -5.85 3.01
CA GLU A 55 7.82 -5.18 2.10
C GLU A 55 6.83 -4.28 2.85
N LYS A 56 6.37 -4.66 4.06
CA LYS A 56 5.54 -3.80 4.92
C LYS A 56 6.29 -2.54 5.34
N GLN A 57 7.54 -2.69 5.75
CA GLN A 57 8.35 -1.54 6.14
C GLN A 57 8.55 -0.57 4.98
N GLN A 58 8.80 -1.09 3.78
CA GLN A 58 8.88 -0.30 2.55
C GLN A 58 7.53 0.35 2.20
N PHE A 59 6.41 -0.37 2.37
CA PHE A 59 5.08 0.14 2.09
C PHE A 59 4.70 1.28 3.05
N LYS A 60 5.03 1.14 4.34
CA LYS A 60 4.90 2.20 5.33
C LYS A 60 5.68 3.44 4.93
N GLY A 61 6.93 3.27 4.47
CA GLY A 61 7.73 4.36 3.93
C GLY A 61 7.10 5.04 2.70
N ALA A 62 6.51 4.25 1.80
CA ALA A 62 5.81 4.77 0.62
C ALA A 62 4.58 5.62 0.99
N LEU A 63 3.81 5.19 1.99
CA LEU A 63 2.67 5.95 2.50
C LEU A 63 3.11 7.27 3.15
N TYR A 64 4.19 7.27 3.94
CA TYR A 64 4.72 8.52 4.50
C TYR A 64 5.26 9.48 3.44
N ASP A 65 5.97 8.99 2.42
CA ASP A 65 6.41 9.84 1.31
C ASP A 65 5.22 10.44 0.55
N LEU A 66 4.16 9.65 0.32
CA LEU A 66 2.95 10.17 -0.31
C LEU A 66 2.27 11.25 0.53
N ALA A 67 2.08 11.01 1.83
CA ALA A 67 1.47 11.98 2.74
C ALA A 67 2.23 13.31 2.75
N GLU A 68 3.56 13.26 2.82
CA GLU A 68 4.40 14.45 2.79
C GLU A 68 4.36 15.16 1.42
N ARG A 69 4.26 14.42 0.32
CA ARG A 69 4.06 15.01 -1.02
C ARG A 69 2.70 15.70 -1.16
N ILE A 70 1.65 15.14 -0.57
CA ILE A 70 0.32 15.77 -0.53
C ILE A 70 0.42 17.08 0.27
N ARG A 71 1.01 17.04 1.47
CA ARG A 71 1.21 18.22 2.32
C ARG A 71 1.96 19.34 1.58
N ARG A 72 3.13 19.03 0.98
CA ARG A 72 3.89 20.00 0.19
C ARG A 72 3.16 20.54 -1.03
N THR A 73 2.22 19.77 -1.59
CA THR A 73 1.39 20.26 -2.69
C THR A 73 0.36 21.25 -2.16
N ALA A 74 -0.29 20.93 -1.04
CA ALA A 74 -1.22 21.84 -0.38
C ALA A 74 -0.56 23.18 -0.01
N ASP A 75 0.64 23.15 0.56
CA ASP A 75 1.41 24.36 0.90
C ASP A 75 1.75 25.26 -0.31
N LYS A 76 1.66 24.72 -1.53
CA LYS A 76 1.98 25.45 -2.78
C LYS A 76 0.77 26.00 -3.50
N LEU A 77 -0.44 25.65 -3.07
CA LEU A 77 -1.67 26.17 -3.68
C LEU A 77 -1.96 27.55 -3.09
N GLU A 78 -2.07 28.56 -3.97
CA GLU A 78 -2.47 29.94 -3.65
C GLU A 78 -3.99 30.11 -3.68
#